data_AF-A0A957IKL4-F1
#
_entry.id   AF-A0A957IKL4-F1
#
_cell.length_a   1.000
_cell.length_b   1.000
_cell.length_c   1.000
_cell.angle_alpha   90.00
_cell.angle_beta   90.00
_cell.angle_gamma   90.00
#
_symmetry.space_group_name_H-M   'P 1'
#
loop_
_entity.id
_entity.type
_entity.pdbx_description
1 polymer ?
#
loop_
_entity_poly.entity_id
_entity_poly.type
_entity_poly.pdbx_seq_one_letter_code
_entity_poly.pdbx_strand_id
1 'polypeptide(L)'
;ITETGIAAITTEELRPFNWQLASFSHDTINLSRQGESVPYYIDEGGQTLFFLAEAITSTIAAPTVYQLSLGEGLSMPVKEAAASGRGNNRGTFQHVWEENNNFLAETSSSDPWYGRLLLAPQTWNFPLSGIRPSGGRGRLTISVWSSTASASNPDHHLRVALNGRQLEDWVWDGIRHTSLTVDLPSGVLQPQANNLLSLTTPGDISASGEAIYVDRI
;
A
#
# COMPACT_ATOMS: atom_id res chain seq x y z
N ILE A 1 -3.14 -3.09 6.91
CA ILE A 1 -4.60 -3.32 6.76
C ILE A 1 -5.30 -2.05 7.21
N THR A 2 -5.95 -1.32 6.30
CA THR A 2 -6.59 -0.02 6.58
C THR A 2 -8.09 -0.14 6.85
N GLU A 3 -8.69 -1.28 6.49
CA GLU A 3 -10.11 -1.58 6.69
C GLU A 3 -10.25 -3.00 7.23
N THR A 4 -11.24 -3.22 8.10
CA THR A 4 -11.58 -4.56 8.59
C THR A 4 -12.24 -5.35 7.46
N GLY A 5 -11.73 -6.53 7.15
CA GLY A 5 -12.23 -7.35 6.05
C GLY A 5 -11.47 -8.65 5.85
N ILE A 6 -11.87 -9.43 4.85
CA ILE A 6 -11.17 -10.67 4.50
C ILE A 6 -9.82 -10.33 3.88
N ALA A 7 -8.76 -10.79 4.52
CA ALA A 7 -7.41 -10.78 3.99
C ALA A 7 -7.05 -12.17 3.46
N ALA A 8 -6.08 -12.20 2.55
CA ALA A 8 -5.56 -13.42 1.95
C ALA A 8 -4.03 -13.42 1.99
N ILE A 9 -3.45 -14.60 2.23
CA ILE A 9 -2.02 -14.88 2.06
C ILE A 9 -1.90 -16.02 1.06
N THR A 10 -1.07 -15.84 0.05
CA THR A 10 -0.86 -16.80 -1.02
C THR A 10 0.41 -17.62 -0.82
N THR A 11 0.47 -18.81 -1.42
CA THR A 11 1.71 -19.61 -1.47
C THR A 11 2.87 -18.86 -2.12
N GLU A 12 2.60 -17.93 -3.05
CA GLU A 12 3.60 -17.06 -3.66
C GLU A 12 4.28 -16.15 -2.62
N GLU A 13 3.49 -15.53 -1.74
CA GLU A 13 3.98 -14.64 -0.67
C GLU A 13 4.75 -15.39 0.41
N LEU A 14 4.43 -16.67 0.62
CA LEU A 14 5.10 -17.52 1.60
C LEU A 14 6.34 -18.25 1.05
N ARG A 15 6.53 -18.29 -0.27
CA ARG A 15 7.67 -18.95 -0.92
C ARG A 15 9.03 -18.49 -0.38
N PRO A 16 9.31 -17.18 -0.14
CA PRO A 16 10.58 -16.73 0.41
C PRO A 16 10.94 -17.35 1.77
N PHE A 17 9.95 -17.84 2.50
CA PHE A 17 10.10 -18.49 3.80
C PHE A 17 10.15 -20.02 3.71
N ASN A 18 10.12 -20.60 2.50
CA ASN A 18 10.00 -22.03 2.23
C ASN A 18 8.72 -22.68 2.80
N TRP A 19 7.65 -21.90 2.94
CA TRP A 19 6.37 -22.37 3.45
C TRP A 19 5.44 -22.73 2.30
N GLN A 20 4.72 -23.83 2.44
CA GLN A 20 3.78 -24.35 1.42
C GLN A 20 2.42 -24.57 2.06
N LEU A 21 1.43 -23.76 1.72
CA LEU A 21 0.09 -23.83 2.31
C LEU A 21 -0.58 -25.21 2.13
N ALA A 22 -0.32 -25.88 1.00
CA ALA A 22 -0.82 -27.24 0.74
C ALA A 22 -0.29 -28.31 1.73
N SER A 23 0.78 -28.01 2.47
CA SER A 23 1.29 -28.90 3.53
C SER A 23 0.72 -28.57 4.92
N PHE A 24 -0.08 -27.52 5.02
CA PHE A 24 -0.60 -27.02 6.28
C PHE A 24 -2.08 -27.33 6.49
N SER A 25 -2.43 -27.42 7.77
CA SER A 25 -3.77 -27.58 8.31
C SER A 25 -3.86 -26.88 9.67
N HIS A 26 -5.06 -26.84 10.24
CA HIS A 26 -5.29 -26.33 11.60
C HIS A 26 -4.52 -27.08 12.69
N ASP A 27 -4.01 -28.28 12.42
CA ASP A 27 -3.20 -29.02 13.40
C ASP A 27 -1.70 -28.65 13.34
N THR A 28 -1.29 -27.89 12.32
CA THR A 28 0.13 -27.66 12.02
C THR A 28 0.53 -26.20 12.02
N ILE A 29 -0.40 -25.27 11.75
CA ILE A 29 -0.15 -23.84 11.83
C ILE A 29 -1.21 -23.09 12.63
N ASN A 30 -0.75 -22.05 13.32
CA ASN A 30 -1.56 -21.07 14.03
C ASN A 30 -1.39 -19.70 13.34
N LEU A 31 -2.51 -19.01 13.13
CA LEU A 31 -2.52 -17.59 12.83
C LEU A 31 -2.91 -16.86 14.12
N SER A 32 -2.09 -15.93 14.60
CA SER A 32 -2.37 -15.18 15.82
C SER A 32 -2.24 -13.67 15.63
N ARG A 33 -2.93 -12.92 16.49
CA ARG A 33 -2.86 -11.46 16.58
C ARG A 33 -2.76 -11.09 18.05
N GLN A 34 -1.67 -10.44 18.45
CA GLN A 34 -1.40 -10.13 19.88
C GLN A 34 -1.44 -11.36 20.80
N GLY A 35 -1.06 -12.53 20.29
CA GLY A 35 -1.09 -13.79 21.04
C GLY A 35 -2.44 -14.52 21.04
N GLU A 36 -3.51 -13.88 20.58
CA GLU A 36 -4.82 -14.51 20.43
C GLU A 36 -4.92 -15.23 19.07
N SER A 37 -5.48 -16.43 19.05
CA SER A 37 -5.64 -17.20 17.81
C SER A 37 -6.74 -16.59 16.93
N VAL A 38 -6.45 -16.48 15.65
CA VAL A 38 -7.32 -15.94 14.60
C VAL A 38 -7.77 -17.09 13.71
N PRO A 39 -9.08 -17.32 13.55
CA PRO A 39 -9.59 -18.33 12.63
C PRO A 39 -9.17 -18.06 11.19
N TYR A 40 -8.76 -19.11 10.48
CA TYR A 40 -8.40 -19.03 9.06
C TYR A 40 -8.95 -20.22 8.26
N TYR A 41 -9.05 -20.03 6.95
CA TYR A 41 -9.45 -21.05 5.99
C TYR A 41 -8.38 -21.18 4.91
N ILE A 42 -7.92 -22.41 4.64
CA ILE A 42 -7.07 -22.70 3.47
C ILE A 42 -7.97 -23.25 2.39
N ASP A 43 -7.88 -22.70 1.18
CA ASP A 43 -8.66 -23.20 0.04
C ASP A 43 -8.34 -24.67 -0.29
N GLU A 44 -9.25 -25.35 -0.99
CA GLU A 44 -9.09 -26.76 -1.34
C GLU A 44 -7.80 -27.05 -2.13
N GLY A 45 -7.29 -26.04 -2.85
CA GLY A 45 -6.05 -26.14 -3.62
C GLY A 45 -4.77 -25.90 -2.82
N GLY A 46 -4.87 -25.51 -1.55
CA GLY A 46 -3.71 -25.15 -0.72
C GLY A 46 -2.89 -24.00 -1.32
N GLN A 47 -3.55 -23.07 -2.01
CA GLN A 47 -2.93 -21.91 -2.66
C GLN A 47 -3.12 -20.62 -1.88
N THR A 48 -4.22 -20.51 -1.13
CA THR A 48 -4.60 -19.28 -0.44
C THR A 48 -5.13 -19.57 0.95
N LEU A 49 -4.62 -18.83 1.94
CA LEU A 49 -5.12 -18.77 3.31
C LEU A 49 -5.90 -17.48 3.48
N PHE A 50 -7.16 -17.59 3.89
CA PHE A 50 -8.07 -16.47 4.16
C PHE A 50 -8.30 -16.30 5.67
N PHE A 51 -8.35 -15.06 6.13
CA PHE A 51 -8.68 -14.72 7.52
C PHE A 51 -9.37 -13.36 7.61
N LEU A 52 -10.07 -13.11 8.72
CA LEU A 52 -10.64 -11.78 8.99
C LEU A 52 -9.57 -10.88 9.60
N ALA A 53 -9.14 -9.90 8.82
CA ALA A 53 -8.20 -8.87 9.23
C ALA A 53 -8.93 -7.67 9.82
N GLU A 54 -8.40 -7.10 10.90
CA GLU A 54 -8.90 -5.89 11.54
C GLU A 54 -8.10 -4.68 11.06
N ALA A 55 -8.77 -3.54 10.89
CA ALA A 55 -8.12 -2.28 10.55
C ALA A 55 -7.06 -1.91 11.59
N ILE A 56 -5.88 -1.53 11.11
CA ILE A 56 -4.84 -0.88 11.91
C ILE A 56 -5.08 0.62 11.80
N THR A 57 -5.49 1.24 12.90
CA THR A 57 -5.86 2.67 12.94
C THR A 57 -4.81 3.56 13.60
N SER A 58 -3.71 2.98 14.09
CA SER A 58 -2.56 3.70 14.65
C SER A 58 -1.31 2.81 14.60
N THR A 59 -0.17 3.39 14.24
CA THR A 59 1.15 2.73 14.21
C THR A 59 2.08 3.24 15.32
N ILE A 60 1.59 4.14 16.20
CA ILE A 60 2.35 4.71 17.32
C ILE A 60 2.75 3.62 18.33
N ALA A 61 1.85 2.66 18.59
CA ALA A 61 2.21 1.40 19.22
C ALA A 61 2.68 0.43 18.14
N ALA A 62 3.67 -0.43 18.44
CA ALA A 62 4.18 -1.43 17.51
C ALA A 62 3.03 -2.06 16.71
N PRO A 63 3.08 -2.06 15.36
CA PRO A 63 1.95 -2.41 14.54
C PRO A 63 1.47 -3.79 14.96
N THR A 64 0.16 -3.91 15.17
CA THR A 64 -0.41 -5.21 15.49
C THR A 64 -0.29 -6.09 14.26
N VAL A 65 0.69 -6.99 14.27
CA VAL A 65 0.93 -7.93 13.19
C VAL A 65 0.09 -9.20 13.37
N TYR A 66 -0.25 -9.80 12.24
CA TYR A 66 -0.71 -11.18 12.20
C TYR A 66 0.53 -12.07 12.08
N GLN A 67 0.69 -12.99 13.03
CA GLN A 67 1.79 -13.92 13.06
C GLN A 67 1.30 -15.31 12.65
N LEU A 68 1.88 -15.84 11.58
CA LEU A 68 1.73 -17.24 11.21
C LEU A 68 2.87 -18.04 11.84
N SER A 69 2.57 -19.10 12.58
CA SER A 69 3.53 -19.94 13.30
C SER A 69 3.17 -21.43 13.19
N LEU A 70 4.12 -22.30 13.50
CA LEU A 70 3.83 -23.74 13.67
C LEU A 70 3.06 -23.96 14.99
N GLY A 71 2.06 -24.81 14.96
CA GLY A 71 1.24 -25.17 16.13
C GLY A 71 -0.24 -25.35 15.78
N GLU A 72 -1.05 -25.66 16.78
CA GLU A 72 -2.51 -25.79 16.59
C GLU A 72 -3.15 -24.41 16.40
N GLY A 73 -3.99 -24.28 15.38
CA GLY A 73 -4.72 -23.07 15.01
C GLY A 73 -6.24 -23.25 15.05
N LEU A 74 -6.95 -22.19 14.66
CA LEU A 74 -8.41 -22.18 14.61
C LEU A 74 -8.92 -22.25 13.18
N SER A 75 -9.85 -23.16 12.92
CA SER A 75 -10.52 -23.28 11.63
C SER A 75 -11.61 -22.23 11.48
N MET A 76 -11.60 -21.50 10.37
CA MET A 76 -12.69 -20.63 9.96
C MET A 76 -13.80 -21.48 9.32
N PRO A 77 -15.04 -21.44 9.84
CA PRO A 77 -16.14 -22.22 9.30
C PRO A 77 -16.53 -21.72 7.91
N VAL A 78 -16.69 -22.65 6.97
CA VAL A 78 -17.18 -22.38 5.62
C VAL A 78 -18.66 -22.72 5.54
N LYS A 79 -19.43 -21.86 4.89
CA LYS A 79 -20.85 -22.11 4.60
C LYS A 79 -21.07 -22.02 3.10
N GLU A 80 -21.55 -23.11 2.51
CA GLU A 80 -22.00 -23.15 1.12
C GLU A 80 -23.14 -22.15 0.91
N ALA A 81 -23.01 -21.33 -0.13
CA ALA A 81 -24.03 -20.41 -0.58
C ALA A 81 -24.24 -20.59 -2.08
N ALA A 82 -25.50 -20.68 -2.51
CA ALA A 82 -25.80 -20.69 -3.93
C ALA A 82 -25.31 -19.38 -4.56
N ALA A 83 -24.62 -19.48 -5.71
CA ALA A 83 -24.20 -18.31 -6.45
C ALA A 83 -25.42 -17.43 -6.74
N SER A 84 -25.41 -16.21 -6.22
CA SER A 84 -26.45 -15.22 -6.48
C SER A 84 -25.90 -14.15 -7.41
N GLY A 85 -26.59 -13.89 -8.52
CA GLY A 85 -26.24 -12.85 -9.47
C GLY A 85 -25.66 -13.33 -10.80
N ARG A 86 -25.45 -12.36 -11.71
CA ARG A 86 -24.84 -12.57 -13.02
C ARG A 86 -23.32 -12.50 -12.85
N GLY A 87 -22.60 -13.52 -13.30
CA GLY A 87 -21.13 -13.53 -13.26
C GLY A 87 -20.54 -12.29 -13.92
N ASN A 88 -19.63 -11.61 -13.23
CA ASN A 88 -18.85 -10.51 -13.77
C ASN A 88 -17.37 -10.91 -13.74
N ASN A 89 -16.72 -10.82 -14.90
CA ASN A 89 -15.28 -11.10 -15.02
C ASN A 89 -14.41 -9.85 -14.85
N ARG A 90 -15.02 -8.72 -14.43
CA ARG A 90 -14.34 -7.46 -14.12
C ARG A 90 -14.47 -7.18 -12.63
N GLY A 91 -13.33 -6.89 -12.01
CA GLY A 91 -13.26 -6.40 -10.65
C GLY A 91 -12.41 -5.13 -10.59
N THR A 92 -12.65 -4.30 -9.59
CA THR A 92 -11.71 -3.26 -9.19
C THR A 92 -10.80 -3.85 -8.13
N PHE A 93 -9.50 -3.58 -8.25
CA PHE A 93 -8.51 -3.92 -7.25
C PHE A 93 -7.92 -2.63 -6.69
N GLN A 94 -7.72 -2.59 -5.38
CA GLN A 94 -7.05 -1.50 -4.69
C GLN A 94 -5.76 -2.05 -4.09
N HIS A 95 -4.68 -1.30 -4.26
CA HIS A 95 -3.40 -1.56 -3.62
C HIS A 95 -2.94 -0.28 -2.94
N VAL A 96 -2.23 -0.43 -1.82
CA VAL A 96 -1.70 0.68 -1.03
C VAL A 96 -0.24 0.37 -0.76
N TRP A 97 0.63 1.32 -1.08
CA TRP A 97 2.04 1.27 -0.74
C TRP A 97 2.35 2.34 0.31
N GLU A 98 3.00 1.93 1.39
CA GLU A 98 3.37 2.78 2.51
C GLU A 98 4.69 2.25 3.08
N GLU A 99 5.63 3.16 3.33
CA GLU A 99 6.88 2.86 4.02
C GLU A 99 6.88 3.66 5.32
N ASN A 100 7.20 3.03 6.46
CA ASN A 100 7.21 3.71 7.76
C ASN A 100 8.61 3.68 8.35
N ASN A 101 9.54 4.31 7.63
CA ASN A 101 10.98 4.25 7.93
C ASN A 101 11.50 5.54 8.60
N ASN A 102 10.74 6.63 8.59
CA ASN A 102 11.11 7.92 9.17
C ASN A 102 10.09 8.34 10.22
N PHE A 103 10.50 8.40 11.48
CA PHE A 103 9.70 8.93 12.57
C PHE A 103 9.93 10.44 12.73
N LEU A 104 8.87 11.23 12.64
CA LEU A 104 8.93 12.69 12.67
C LEU A 104 7.99 13.23 13.77
N ALA A 105 8.55 13.36 14.98
CA ALA A 105 7.80 13.78 16.17
C ALA A 105 7.17 15.17 16.06
N GLU A 106 7.67 16.01 15.17
CA GLU A 106 7.26 17.40 15.01
C GLU A 106 6.00 17.57 14.14
N THR A 107 5.50 16.51 13.52
CA THR A 107 4.29 16.60 12.70
C THR A 107 3.04 16.69 13.56
N SER A 108 2.03 17.43 13.09
CA SER A 108 0.70 17.48 13.72
C SER A 108 -0.18 16.26 13.36
N SER A 109 0.36 15.28 12.65
CA SER A 109 -0.35 14.07 12.24
C SER A 109 -0.58 13.13 13.42
N SER A 110 -1.70 12.39 13.41
CA SER A 110 -1.95 11.29 14.34
C SER A 110 -1.05 10.06 14.07
N ASP A 111 -0.38 10.04 12.92
CA ASP A 111 0.65 9.07 12.56
C ASP A 111 1.92 9.83 12.13
N PRO A 112 2.98 9.85 12.96
CA PRO A 112 4.22 10.57 12.67
C PRO A 112 5.23 9.74 11.86
N TRP A 113 4.85 8.57 11.35
CA TRP A 113 5.69 7.77 10.48
C TRP A 113 5.50 8.14 9.02
N TYR A 114 6.62 8.25 8.30
CA TYR A 114 6.65 8.55 6.88
C TYR A 114 7.66 7.68 6.15
N GLY A 115 7.45 7.58 4.85
CA GLY A 115 8.31 6.85 3.94
C GLY A 115 9.42 7.72 3.40
N ARG A 116 9.60 7.67 2.08
CA ARG A 116 10.72 8.28 1.38
C ARG A 116 10.77 9.81 1.58
N LEU A 117 11.91 10.33 2.01
CA LEU A 117 12.25 11.76 1.89
C LEU A 117 12.73 12.09 0.47
N LEU A 118 12.18 13.15 -0.11
CA LEU A 118 12.59 13.79 -1.35
C LEU A 118 13.15 15.19 -1.03
N LEU A 119 14.42 15.42 -1.35
CA LEU A 119 15.07 16.74 -1.24
C LEU A 119 15.29 17.30 -2.63
N ALA A 120 14.76 18.48 -2.94
CA ALA A 120 14.94 19.04 -4.26
C ALA A 120 16.40 19.48 -4.54
N PRO A 121 16.94 19.26 -5.76
CA PRO A 121 16.32 18.51 -6.85
C PRO A 121 16.49 16.99 -6.69
N GLN A 122 15.42 16.22 -6.87
CA GLN A 122 15.49 14.76 -6.84
C GLN A 122 14.38 14.09 -7.66
N THR A 123 14.71 12.97 -8.28
CA THR A 123 13.72 12.01 -8.82
C THR A 123 13.81 10.70 -8.05
N TRP A 124 12.66 10.21 -7.61
CA TRP A 124 12.50 8.88 -7.07
C TRP A 124 11.65 8.02 -8.00
N ASN A 125 12.18 6.86 -8.36
CA ASN A 125 11.51 5.86 -9.18
C ASN A 125 11.01 4.73 -8.26
N PHE A 126 9.71 4.54 -8.22
CA PHE A 126 9.00 3.59 -7.37
C PHE A 126 8.28 2.54 -8.25
N PRO A 127 8.73 1.28 -8.25
CA PRO A 127 8.05 0.21 -8.96
C PRO A 127 6.71 -0.13 -8.28
N LEU A 128 5.61 0.00 -9.03
CA LEU A 128 4.28 -0.43 -8.56
C LEU A 128 4.19 -1.96 -8.61
N SER A 129 4.57 -2.61 -7.50
CA SER A 129 4.51 -4.06 -7.31
C SER A 129 3.12 -4.51 -6.82
N GLY A 130 2.83 -5.81 -6.86
CA GLY A 130 1.55 -6.32 -6.32
C GLY A 130 0.28 -6.01 -7.13
N ILE A 131 0.39 -5.24 -8.22
CA ILE A 131 -0.72 -5.01 -9.15
C ILE A 131 -0.65 -5.92 -10.37
N ARG A 132 -1.81 -6.41 -10.81
CA ARG A 132 -2.00 -7.21 -12.04
C ARG A 132 -3.17 -6.65 -12.85
N PRO A 133 -3.03 -5.44 -13.40
CA PRO A 133 -4.11 -4.82 -14.16
C PRO A 133 -4.39 -5.66 -15.41
N SER A 134 -5.65 -6.00 -15.67
CA SER A 134 -6.08 -6.69 -16.89
C SER A 134 -6.58 -5.72 -17.98
N GLY A 135 -6.55 -4.41 -17.69
CA GLY A 135 -7.04 -3.32 -18.53
C GLY A 135 -7.96 -2.37 -17.76
N GLY A 136 -8.59 -1.43 -18.47
CA GLY A 136 -9.52 -0.46 -17.87
C GLY A 136 -8.86 0.81 -17.32
N ARG A 137 -9.66 1.71 -16.74
CA ARG A 137 -9.19 2.94 -16.08
C ARG A 137 -8.80 2.62 -14.63
N GLY A 138 -7.90 3.41 -14.07
CA GLY A 138 -7.51 3.33 -12.67
C GLY A 138 -7.51 4.71 -12.02
N ARG A 139 -7.06 4.76 -10.77
CA ARG A 139 -6.84 5.98 -10.01
C ARG A 139 -5.58 5.81 -9.18
N LEU A 140 -4.77 6.85 -9.11
CA LEU A 140 -3.58 6.94 -8.28
C LEU A 140 -3.80 8.03 -7.25
N THR A 141 -3.56 7.74 -5.98
CA THR A 141 -3.62 8.74 -4.91
C THR A 141 -2.24 8.82 -4.28
N ILE A 142 -1.65 10.00 -4.21
CA ILE A 142 -0.35 10.21 -3.55
C ILE A 142 -0.59 11.15 -2.38
N SER A 143 -0.23 10.71 -1.18
CA SER A 143 -0.25 11.50 0.05
C SER A 143 1.19 11.83 0.45
N VAL A 144 1.42 13.10 0.80
CA VAL A 144 2.75 13.61 1.19
C VAL A 144 2.65 14.59 2.36
N TRP A 145 3.76 14.77 3.06
CA TRP A 145 3.96 15.83 4.03
C TRP A 145 5.16 16.70 3.63
N SER A 146 4.95 18.00 3.49
CA SER A 146 6.04 18.98 3.35
C SER A 146 6.53 19.41 4.73
N SER A 147 7.85 19.31 4.96
CA SER A 147 8.47 19.66 6.25
C SER A 147 9.14 21.03 6.27
N THR A 148 9.15 21.72 5.13
CA THR A 148 9.76 23.04 4.95
C THR A 148 8.73 24.11 4.65
N ALA A 149 9.09 25.37 4.86
CA ALA A 149 8.37 26.51 4.32
C ALA A 149 9.39 27.58 3.88
N SER A 150 9.08 28.35 2.84
CA SER A 150 9.92 29.45 2.37
C SER A 150 9.10 30.72 2.11
N ALA A 151 9.78 31.83 1.81
CA ALA A 151 9.09 33.07 1.42
C ALA A 151 8.53 33.02 -0.02
N SER A 152 9.01 32.08 -0.84
CA SER A 152 8.47 31.84 -2.18
C SER A 152 7.09 31.19 -2.06
N ASN A 153 6.18 31.47 -2.99
CA ASN A 153 4.84 30.88 -3.00
C ASN A 153 4.43 30.60 -4.45
N PRO A 154 4.24 29.32 -4.85
CA PRO A 154 4.40 28.11 -4.03
C PRO A 154 5.86 27.82 -3.62
N ASP A 155 6.05 27.05 -2.55
CA ASP A 155 7.35 26.61 -2.04
C ASP A 155 7.57 25.08 -2.04
N HIS A 156 6.65 24.32 -2.67
CA HIS A 156 6.84 22.91 -3.01
C HIS A 156 6.33 22.60 -4.41
N HIS A 157 6.99 21.65 -5.09
CA HIS A 157 6.69 21.23 -6.45
C HIS A 157 7.04 19.75 -6.67
N LEU A 158 6.02 18.96 -7.02
CA LEU A 158 6.13 17.55 -7.35
C LEU A 158 5.57 17.26 -8.74
N ARG A 159 6.43 16.79 -9.65
CA ARG A 159 6.01 16.22 -10.94
C ARG A 159 5.79 14.72 -10.80
N VAL A 160 4.64 14.26 -11.25
CA VAL A 160 4.22 12.86 -11.18
C VAL A 160 4.18 12.28 -12.60
N ALA A 161 4.91 11.19 -12.84
CA ALA A 161 4.87 10.47 -14.10
C ALA A 161 4.72 8.96 -13.88
N LEU A 162 4.05 8.28 -14.79
CA LEU A 162 3.92 6.83 -14.78
C LEU A 162 4.33 6.27 -16.14
N ASN A 163 5.26 5.32 -16.14
CA ASN A 163 5.80 4.73 -17.37
C ASN A 163 6.33 5.79 -18.35
N GLY A 164 6.99 6.83 -17.83
CA GLY A 164 7.53 7.95 -18.60
C GLY A 164 6.50 8.98 -19.09
N ARG A 165 5.19 8.74 -18.89
CA ARG A 165 4.14 9.71 -19.21
C ARG A 165 3.90 10.62 -18.00
N GLN A 166 4.09 11.93 -18.19
CA GLN A 166 3.68 12.92 -17.18
C GLN A 166 2.17 12.84 -16.96
N LEU A 167 1.79 12.71 -15.69
CA LEU A 167 0.41 12.62 -15.22
C LEU A 167 -0.03 13.94 -14.60
N GLU A 168 0.81 14.51 -13.73
CA GLU A 168 0.53 15.78 -13.05
C GLU A 168 1.80 16.60 -12.78
N ASP A 169 1.60 17.90 -12.62
CA ASP A 169 2.59 18.89 -12.20
C ASP A 169 1.98 19.67 -11.02
N TRP A 170 2.38 19.29 -9.80
CA TRP A 170 1.68 19.67 -8.58
C TRP A 170 2.50 20.62 -7.73
N VAL A 171 1.94 21.78 -7.42
CA VAL A 171 2.55 22.79 -6.56
C VAL A 171 1.68 23.10 -5.35
N TRP A 172 2.31 23.38 -4.20
CA TRP A 172 1.62 23.84 -3.00
C TRP A 172 2.53 24.68 -2.12
N ASP A 173 1.94 25.24 -1.06
CA ASP A 173 2.59 26.17 -0.14
C ASP A 173 2.60 25.62 1.29
N GLY A 174 3.71 25.85 1.99
CA GLY A 174 3.90 25.67 3.42
C GLY A 174 4.08 24.23 3.92
N ILE A 175 4.24 24.12 5.24
CA ILE A 175 4.32 22.86 5.97
C ILE A 175 2.92 22.28 6.11
N ARG A 176 2.62 21.17 5.41
CA ARG A 176 1.30 20.54 5.48
C ARG A 176 1.30 19.10 4.99
N HIS A 177 0.33 18.35 5.49
CA HIS A 177 -0.09 17.10 4.86
C HIS A 177 -1.05 17.43 3.72
N THR A 178 -0.88 16.79 2.57
CA THR A 178 -1.71 17.02 1.39
C THR A 178 -1.73 15.79 0.50
N SER A 179 -2.73 15.70 -0.38
CA SER A 179 -2.89 14.56 -1.27
C SER A 179 -3.36 14.98 -2.65
N LEU A 180 -2.85 14.28 -3.65
CA LEU A 180 -3.21 14.40 -5.04
C LEU A 180 -3.89 13.12 -5.50
N THR A 181 -4.98 13.22 -6.24
CA THR A 181 -5.65 12.08 -6.88
C THR A 181 -5.66 12.29 -8.38
N VAL A 182 -5.12 11.32 -9.12
CA VAL A 182 -5.01 11.36 -10.58
C VAL A 182 -5.77 10.21 -11.19
N ASP A 183 -6.62 10.50 -12.18
CA ASP A 183 -7.25 9.47 -12.99
C ASP A 183 -6.19 8.85 -13.93
N LEU A 184 -6.14 7.52 -13.97
CA LEU A 184 -5.29 6.79 -14.90
C LEU A 184 -6.13 6.32 -16.09
N PRO A 185 -5.93 6.88 -17.30
CA PRO A 185 -6.59 6.39 -18.50
C PRO A 185 -6.26 4.92 -18.77
N SER A 186 -7.12 4.28 -19.56
CA SER A 186 -6.85 2.91 -19.97
C SER A 186 -5.57 2.81 -20.80
N GLY A 187 -4.78 1.77 -20.55
CA GLY A 187 -3.50 1.53 -21.22
C GLY A 187 -2.30 2.21 -20.57
N VAL A 188 -2.47 3.07 -19.56
CA VAL A 188 -1.33 3.62 -18.80
C VAL A 188 -0.68 2.54 -17.95
N LEU A 189 -1.49 1.76 -17.23
CA LEU A 189 -1.04 0.58 -16.51
C LEU A 189 -0.85 -0.60 -17.48
N GLN A 190 0.35 -1.16 -17.49
CA GLN A 190 0.76 -2.24 -18.37
C GLN A 190 0.61 -3.59 -17.67
N PRO A 191 -0.25 -4.51 -18.15
CA PRO A 191 -0.55 -5.80 -17.49
C PRO A 191 0.64 -6.73 -17.25
N GLN A 192 1.68 -6.63 -18.08
CA GLN A 192 2.82 -7.57 -18.11
C GLN A 192 4.17 -6.86 -18.00
N ALA A 193 4.17 -5.58 -17.64
CA ALA A 193 5.40 -4.81 -17.48
C ALA A 193 5.52 -4.26 -16.04
N ASN A 194 6.75 -3.90 -15.69
CA ASN A 194 7.01 -3.17 -14.45
C ASN A 194 6.49 -1.75 -14.62
N ASN A 195 5.36 -1.48 -13.98
CA ASN A 195 4.80 -0.13 -13.93
C ASN A 195 5.67 0.72 -13.00
N LEU A 196 6.24 1.80 -13.51
CA LEU A 196 7.19 2.64 -12.77
C LEU A 196 6.59 4.03 -12.54
N LEU A 197 6.33 4.35 -11.28
CA LEU A 197 5.96 5.68 -10.84
C LEU A 197 7.24 6.50 -10.62
N SER A 198 7.30 7.69 -11.19
CA SER A 198 8.38 8.64 -10.97
C SER A 198 7.82 9.88 -10.27
N LEU A 199 8.37 10.19 -9.10
CA LEU A 199 8.09 11.40 -8.34
C LEU A 199 9.32 12.30 -8.41
N THR A 200 9.18 13.51 -8.96
CA THR A 200 10.30 14.43 -9.16
C THR A 200 10.04 15.75 -8.46
N THR A 201 10.95 16.16 -7.58
CA THR A 201 11.05 17.51 -7.02
C THR A 201 12.09 18.28 -7.82
N PRO A 202 11.71 19.22 -8.73
CA PRO A 202 12.66 19.79 -9.68
C PRO A 202 13.60 20.83 -9.09
N GLY A 203 13.24 21.44 -7.95
CA GLY A 203 14.00 22.53 -7.33
C GLY A 203 13.95 23.84 -8.12
N ASP A 204 12.88 24.06 -8.89
CA ASP A 204 12.70 25.20 -9.81
C ASP A 204 11.78 26.31 -9.26
N ILE A 205 11.44 26.26 -7.98
CA ILE A 205 10.48 27.19 -7.35
C ILE A 205 11.10 28.27 -6.46
N SER A 206 12.42 28.49 -6.57
CA SER A 206 13.17 29.52 -5.82
C SER A 206 13.13 29.42 -4.28
N ALA A 207 12.58 28.34 -3.72
CA ALA A 207 12.69 28.04 -2.30
C ALA A 207 14.16 27.73 -1.93
N SER A 208 14.61 28.14 -0.75
CA SER A 208 15.98 27.86 -0.27
C SER A 208 16.22 26.38 0.07
N GLY A 209 15.14 25.61 0.20
CA GLY A 209 15.14 24.17 0.42
C GLY A 209 13.71 23.65 0.34
N GLU A 210 13.56 22.46 -0.22
CA GLU A 210 12.28 21.78 -0.40
C GLU A 210 12.44 20.33 0.06
N ALA A 211 11.70 19.97 1.10
CA ALA A 211 11.71 18.64 1.70
C ALA A 211 10.30 18.08 1.76
N ILE A 212 10.08 16.97 1.05
CA ILE A 212 8.79 16.30 0.93
C ILE A 212 8.96 14.85 1.37
N TYR A 213 8.19 14.44 2.37
CA TYR A 213 8.08 13.06 2.78
C TYR A 213 6.88 12.41 2.09
N VAL A 214 7.11 11.27 1.46
CA VAL A 214 6.03 10.41 0.95
C VAL A 214 5.40 9.70 2.14
N ASP A 215 4.10 9.88 2.30
CA ASP A 215 3.31 9.15 3.30
C ASP A 215 2.81 7.85 2.65
N ARG A 216 1.99 7.97 1.61
CA ARG A 216 1.28 6.83 1.01
C ARG A 216 1.04 7.01 -0.49
N ILE A 217 1.03 5.89 -1.21
CA ILE A 217 0.68 5.78 -2.64
C ILE A 217 -0.42 4.73 -2.83
#